data_AF-A0A0B3A6E1-F1
#
_entry.id   AF-A0A0B3A6E1-F1
#
_cell.length_a   1.000
_cell.length_b   1.000
_cell.length_c   1.000
_cell.angle_alpha   90.00
_cell.angle_beta   90.00
_cell.angle_gamma   90.00
#
_symmetry.space_group_name_H-M   'P 1'
#
loop_
_entity.id
_entity.type
_entity.pdbx_description
1 polymer ?
#
loop_
_entity_poly.entity_id
_entity_poly.type
_entity_poly.pdbx_seq_one_letter_code
_entity_poly.pdbx_strand_id
1 'polypeptide(L)'
;MYIIKHIPEDFVVKEYFIPVFSPQGPYAIATLLKRDMTTIDAIEKIAKAVHVHPNNIGFAGNKDKRALTTQTISLLNASRRSIEEFTNKDISLQYLGQAAEQITLGAHKGNTFTIIVRSLTEETLERMGKNRTKRFVNTFGPQRFSLDNAKVGKHIIKKEFKEAVELLSKHPGRLEESIRQHIKQHPNDAIGALQTLPRRILMLYIVSYQSYLWNIFAAHFKNHSTNLSIPLVGFDTQLVNEEVKAFVLQVMEREGVSFRDFLIRQLTNMSIAGTTRSLFMEVKNFDISVPEKDETAVGRKKVKLEFYLGKGSYATELVRQVFGQDG
;
A
#
# COMPACT_ATOMS: atom_id res chain seq x y z
N MET A 1 3.64 -4.28 23.71
CA MET A 1 3.16 -4.29 22.32
C MET A 1 1.84 -3.56 22.27
N TYR A 2 1.69 -2.62 21.35
CA TYR A 2 0.47 -1.85 21.15
C TYR A 2 -0.43 -2.54 20.13
N ILE A 3 -1.71 -2.16 20.11
CA ILE A 3 -2.69 -2.66 19.14
C ILE A 3 -3.24 -1.49 18.34
N ILE A 4 -3.33 -1.64 17.02
CA ILE A 4 -4.12 -0.79 16.12
C ILE A 4 -5.15 -1.65 15.39
N LYS A 5 -6.21 -1.02 14.88
CA LYS A 5 -7.29 -1.73 14.17
C LYS A 5 -7.93 -2.82 15.03
N HIS A 6 -8.07 -2.62 16.34
CA HIS A 6 -8.79 -3.58 17.20
C HIS A 6 -10.25 -3.68 16.76
N ILE A 7 -10.88 -2.53 16.49
CA ILE A 7 -12.12 -2.41 15.72
C ILE A 7 -11.90 -1.50 14.49
N PRO A 8 -12.74 -1.56 13.43
CA PRO A 8 -12.62 -0.69 12.27
C PRO A 8 -12.60 0.82 12.60
N GLU A 9 -13.35 1.22 13.62
CA GLU A 9 -13.46 2.59 14.12
C GLU A 9 -12.15 3.13 14.70
N ASP A 10 -11.25 2.24 15.14
CA ASP A 10 -9.92 2.63 15.63
C ASP A 10 -9.00 3.09 14.50
N PHE A 11 -9.39 2.91 13.23
CA PHE A 11 -8.56 3.25 12.09
C PHE A 11 -9.40 3.94 11.02
N VAL A 12 -9.48 5.26 11.12
CA VAL A 12 -10.22 6.10 10.20
C VAL A 12 -9.27 6.70 9.17
N VAL A 13 -9.60 6.54 7.90
CA VAL A 13 -8.82 7.10 6.77
C VAL A 13 -9.73 7.95 5.91
N LYS A 14 -9.39 9.22 5.72
CA LYS A 14 -10.10 10.13 4.81
C LYS A 14 -9.17 10.56 3.69
N GLU A 15 -9.52 10.21 2.45
CA GLU A 15 -8.76 10.61 1.28
C GLU A 15 -8.83 12.12 1.07
N TYR A 16 -7.68 12.71 0.74
CA TYR A 16 -7.62 14.07 0.23
C TYR A 16 -7.52 14.05 -1.29
N PHE A 17 -8.66 14.26 -1.94
CA PHE A 17 -8.84 14.31 -3.38
C PHE A 17 -9.51 15.64 -3.75
N ILE A 18 -9.08 16.26 -4.84
CA ILE A 18 -9.65 17.51 -5.35
C ILE A 18 -10.33 17.17 -6.67
N PRO A 19 -11.67 17.01 -6.69
CA PRO A 19 -12.40 16.71 -7.92
C PRO A 19 -12.39 17.90 -8.86
N VAL A 20 -12.27 17.62 -10.15
CA VAL A 20 -12.48 18.60 -11.22
C VAL A 20 -13.88 18.33 -11.79
N PHE A 21 -14.82 19.20 -11.45
CA PHE A 21 -16.21 19.04 -11.88
C PHE A 21 -16.44 19.55 -13.30
N SER A 22 -17.28 18.83 -14.03
CA SER A 22 -17.82 19.19 -15.34
C SER A 22 -19.29 18.79 -15.36
N PRO A 23 -20.24 19.73 -15.26
CA PRO A 23 -21.67 19.42 -15.13
C PRO A 23 -22.25 18.55 -16.26
N GLN A 24 -21.67 18.62 -17.46
CA GLN A 24 -22.07 17.81 -18.63
C GLN A 24 -21.25 16.54 -18.81
N GLY A 25 -20.30 16.28 -17.91
CA GLY A 25 -19.44 15.10 -17.97
C GLY A 25 -20.22 13.81 -17.67
N PRO A 26 -19.79 12.65 -18.22
CA PRO A 26 -20.53 11.40 -18.08
C PRO A 26 -20.24 10.66 -16.77
N TYR A 27 -19.33 11.15 -15.93
CA TYR A 27 -18.95 10.50 -14.68
C TYR A 27 -19.58 11.18 -13.48
N ALA A 28 -20.48 10.45 -12.80
CA ALA A 28 -20.95 10.88 -11.50
C ALA A 28 -19.83 10.73 -10.47
N ILE A 29 -19.56 11.79 -9.72
CA ILE A 29 -18.59 11.80 -8.63
C ILE A 29 -19.33 11.60 -7.31
N ALA A 30 -18.84 10.67 -6.49
CA ALA A 30 -19.39 10.42 -5.17
C ALA A 30 -18.28 10.21 -4.13
N THR A 31 -18.57 10.61 -2.90
CA THR A 31 -17.82 10.14 -1.73
C THR A 31 -18.31 8.76 -1.36
N LEU A 32 -17.39 7.81 -1.26
CA LEU A 32 -17.60 6.46 -0.77
C LEU A 32 -17.07 6.35 0.67
N LEU A 33 -17.97 6.09 1.62
CA LEU A 33 -17.61 5.60 2.95
C LEU A 33 -17.82 4.09 2.99
N LYS A 34 -16.81 3.34 3.44
CA LYS A 34 -16.90 1.90 3.65
C LYS A 34 -16.37 1.48 5.02
N ARG A 35 -16.95 0.41 5.56
CA ARG A 35 -16.56 -0.23 6.82
C ARG A 35 -16.14 -1.69 6.60
N ASP A 36 -15.01 -2.07 7.17
CA ASP A 36 -14.52 -3.46 7.28
C ASP A 36 -14.52 -4.30 5.97
N MET A 37 -14.23 -3.66 4.83
CA MET A 37 -14.19 -4.32 3.52
C MET A 37 -13.13 -3.71 2.61
N THR A 38 -12.66 -4.47 1.61
CA THR A 38 -11.70 -3.92 0.65
C THR A 38 -12.39 -2.90 -0.26
N THR A 39 -11.61 -2.01 -0.88
CA THR A 39 -12.16 -1.08 -1.88
C THR A 39 -12.83 -1.85 -3.02
N ILE A 40 -12.23 -2.97 -3.48
CA ILE A 40 -12.78 -3.77 -4.58
C ILE A 40 -14.13 -4.40 -4.20
N ASP A 41 -14.27 -4.98 -2.99
CA ASP A 41 -15.54 -5.53 -2.52
C ASP A 41 -16.65 -4.46 -2.49
N ALA A 42 -16.29 -3.23 -2.09
CA ALA A 42 -17.22 -2.11 -2.09
C ALA A 42 -17.62 -1.74 -3.52
N ILE A 43 -16.66 -1.64 -4.45
CA ILE A 43 -16.91 -1.35 -5.86
C ILE A 43 -17.85 -2.39 -6.48
N GLU A 44 -17.64 -3.69 -6.24
CA GLU A 44 -18.50 -4.74 -6.78
C GLU A 44 -19.95 -4.63 -6.29
N LYS A 45 -20.15 -4.35 -4.99
CA LYS A 45 -21.48 -4.14 -4.41
C LYS A 45 -22.17 -2.91 -4.99
N ILE A 46 -21.44 -1.80 -5.12
CA ILE A 46 -21.95 -0.55 -5.68
C ILE A 46 -22.31 -0.73 -7.15
N ALA A 47 -21.42 -1.32 -7.93
CA ALA A 47 -21.61 -1.57 -9.36
C ALA A 47 -22.91 -2.33 -9.64
N LYS A 48 -23.17 -3.39 -8.86
CA LYS A 48 -24.41 -4.17 -8.94
C LYS A 48 -25.65 -3.33 -8.61
N ALA A 49 -25.59 -2.52 -7.56
CA ALA A 49 -26.73 -1.72 -7.09
C ALA A 49 -27.05 -0.53 -8.00
N VAL A 50 -26.04 0.09 -8.60
CA VAL A 50 -26.21 1.24 -9.51
C VAL A 50 -26.25 0.85 -10.99
N HIS A 51 -26.27 -0.46 -11.29
CA HIS A 51 -26.34 -1.03 -12.64
C HIS A 51 -25.21 -0.59 -13.59
N VAL A 52 -23.97 -0.53 -13.10
CA VAL A 52 -22.77 -0.27 -13.92
C VAL A 52 -21.77 -1.41 -13.83
N HIS A 53 -20.88 -1.53 -14.81
CA HIS A 53 -19.79 -2.50 -14.74
C HIS A 53 -18.71 -2.05 -13.72
N PRO A 54 -18.08 -2.94 -12.92
CA PRO A 54 -17.06 -2.54 -11.94
C PRO A 54 -15.89 -1.73 -12.53
N ASN A 55 -15.45 -2.04 -13.74
CA ASN A 55 -14.39 -1.28 -14.45
C ASN A 55 -14.79 0.18 -14.78
N ASN A 56 -16.09 0.48 -14.78
CA ASN A 56 -16.62 1.81 -15.01
C ASN A 56 -16.64 2.66 -13.73
N ILE A 57 -16.17 2.11 -12.61
CA ILE A 57 -16.00 2.82 -11.36
C ILE A 57 -14.52 3.09 -11.11
N GLY A 58 -14.13 4.36 -11.25
CA GLY A 58 -12.76 4.82 -11.03
C GLY A 58 -12.51 5.28 -9.60
N PHE A 59 -11.31 5.05 -9.09
CA PHE A 59 -10.87 5.49 -7.76
C PHE A 59 -9.35 5.69 -7.71
N ALA A 60 -8.87 6.53 -6.79
CA ALA A 60 -7.48 6.97 -6.77
C ALA A 60 -6.51 6.01 -6.04
N GLY A 61 -7.03 5.04 -5.30
CA GLY A 61 -6.24 4.01 -4.64
C GLY A 61 -7.07 3.13 -3.73
N ASN A 62 -6.57 1.94 -3.43
CA ASN A 62 -7.19 1.06 -2.44
C ASN A 62 -7.01 1.64 -1.02
N LYS A 63 -7.98 1.38 -0.15
CA LYS A 63 -7.93 1.71 1.27
C LYS A 63 -7.98 0.43 2.11
N ASP A 64 -7.52 0.54 3.36
CA ASP A 64 -7.48 -0.56 4.31
C ASP A 64 -8.84 -1.26 4.45
N LYS A 65 -8.81 -2.60 4.56
CA LYS A 65 -10.01 -3.41 4.80
C LYS A 65 -10.59 -3.13 6.18
N ARG A 66 -9.81 -3.44 7.23
CA ARG A 66 -10.19 -3.30 8.64
C ARG A 66 -10.02 -1.85 9.11
N ALA A 67 -10.92 -1.00 8.64
CA ALA A 67 -10.91 0.45 8.84
C ALA A 67 -12.28 1.05 8.50
N LEU A 68 -12.53 2.29 8.97
CA LEU A 68 -13.50 3.20 8.39
C LEU A 68 -12.79 4.07 7.37
N THR A 69 -13.18 3.96 6.09
CA THR A 69 -12.45 4.69 5.04
C THR A 69 -13.39 5.50 4.18
N THR A 70 -13.01 6.74 3.91
CA THR A 70 -13.68 7.66 3.01
C THR A 70 -12.78 7.94 1.81
N GLN A 71 -13.28 7.72 0.59
CA GLN A 71 -12.55 7.98 -0.66
C GLN A 71 -13.49 8.55 -1.72
N THR A 72 -12.94 9.24 -2.72
CA THR A 72 -13.74 9.70 -3.86
C THR A 72 -13.74 8.66 -4.97
N ILE A 73 -14.90 8.40 -5.54
CA ILE A 73 -15.08 7.53 -6.70
C ILE A 73 -15.78 8.28 -7.85
N SER A 74 -15.55 7.78 -9.06
CA SER A 74 -16.23 8.21 -10.29
C SER A 74 -16.98 7.04 -10.86
N LEU A 75 -18.22 7.23 -11.31
CA LEU A 75 -19.07 6.18 -11.87
C LEU A 75 -19.56 6.62 -13.25
N LEU A 76 -19.16 5.92 -14.31
CA LEU A 76 -19.60 6.23 -15.67
C LEU A 76 -21.10 5.97 -15.82
N ASN A 77 -21.84 6.96 -16.31
CA ASN A 77 -23.27 6.90 -16.62
C ASN A 77 -24.18 6.53 -15.43
N ALA A 78 -23.68 6.60 -14.19
CA ALA A 78 -24.53 6.44 -13.02
C ALA A 78 -25.38 7.69 -12.79
N SER A 79 -26.67 7.51 -12.52
CA SER A 79 -27.56 8.63 -12.21
C SER A 79 -27.34 9.12 -10.78
N ARG A 80 -27.58 10.42 -10.53
CA ARG A 80 -27.62 10.98 -9.17
C ARG A 80 -28.58 10.18 -8.28
N ARG A 81 -29.77 9.87 -8.81
CA ARG A 81 -30.80 9.09 -8.11
C ARG A 81 -30.28 7.72 -7.65
N SER A 82 -29.62 6.95 -8.52
CA SER A 82 -29.08 5.64 -8.16
C SER A 82 -28.01 5.70 -7.06
N ILE A 83 -27.30 6.83 -6.94
CA ILE A 83 -26.31 7.04 -5.88
C ILE A 83 -27.00 7.44 -4.57
N GLU A 84 -27.99 8.34 -4.63
CA GLU A 84 -28.72 8.81 -3.45
C GLU A 84 -29.67 7.75 -2.86
N GLU A 85 -30.24 6.87 -3.69
CA GLU A 85 -31.09 5.75 -3.26
C GLU A 85 -30.27 4.50 -2.85
N PHE A 86 -28.95 4.52 -3.02
CA PHE A 86 -28.10 3.39 -2.64
C PHE A 86 -28.16 3.16 -1.12
N THR A 87 -28.51 1.94 -0.73
CA THR A 87 -28.59 1.52 0.67
C THR A 87 -27.72 0.30 0.93
N ASN A 88 -26.88 0.38 1.95
CA ASN A 88 -26.07 -0.73 2.42
C ASN A 88 -25.68 -0.47 3.89
N LYS A 89 -25.58 -1.54 4.69
CA LYS A 89 -25.25 -1.40 6.12
C LYS A 89 -23.82 -0.91 6.38
N ASP A 90 -22.88 -1.25 5.49
CA ASP A 90 -21.43 -1.02 5.68
C ASP A 90 -20.86 -0.06 4.61
N ILE A 91 -21.70 0.45 3.71
CA ILE A 91 -21.32 1.36 2.62
C ILE A 91 -22.30 2.52 2.59
N SER A 92 -21.78 3.74 2.48
CA SER A 92 -22.56 4.94 2.21
C SER A 92 -21.97 5.69 1.03
N LEU A 93 -22.84 6.22 0.17
CA LEU A 93 -22.48 7.08 -0.94
C LEU A 93 -23.06 8.47 -0.73
N GLN A 94 -22.29 9.49 -1.11
CA GLN A 94 -22.76 10.87 -1.20
C GLN A 94 -22.40 11.42 -2.57
N TYR A 95 -23.41 11.77 -3.37
CA TYR A 95 -23.20 12.42 -4.67
C TYR A 95 -22.59 13.82 -4.49
N LEU A 96 -21.57 14.14 -5.29
CA LEU A 96 -20.87 15.42 -5.27
C LEU A 96 -21.07 16.27 -6.54
N GLY A 97 -21.25 15.63 -7.70
CA GLY A 97 -21.34 16.32 -8.98
C GLY A 97 -21.01 15.42 -10.17
N GLN A 98 -20.79 16.02 -11.33
CA GLN A 98 -20.36 15.33 -12.55
C GLN A 98 -18.91 15.72 -12.89
N ALA A 99 -18.20 14.85 -13.60
CA ALA A 99 -16.85 15.10 -14.12
C ALA A 99 -16.70 14.55 -15.55
N ALA A 100 -15.77 15.15 -16.29
CA ALA A 100 -15.48 14.75 -17.67
C ALA A 100 -14.63 13.48 -17.76
N GLU A 101 -13.84 13.20 -16.73
CA GLU A 101 -12.86 12.10 -16.72
C GLU A 101 -13.07 11.14 -15.55
N GLN A 102 -12.70 9.88 -15.77
CA GLN A 102 -12.65 8.87 -14.73
C GLN A 102 -11.49 9.15 -13.75
N ILE A 103 -11.70 8.94 -12.45
CA ILE A 103 -10.64 8.99 -11.46
C ILE A 103 -9.68 7.80 -11.68
N THR A 104 -8.41 8.10 -11.88
CA THR A 104 -7.35 7.11 -12.08
C THR A 104 -6.47 6.90 -10.84
N LEU A 105 -5.78 5.76 -10.79
CA LEU A 105 -4.86 5.42 -9.70
C LEU A 105 -3.78 6.49 -9.51
N GLY A 106 -3.57 6.91 -8.27
CA GLY A 106 -2.56 7.91 -7.89
C GLY A 106 -3.00 9.37 -8.01
N ALA A 107 -4.26 9.62 -8.38
CA ALA A 107 -4.81 10.98 -8.53
C ALA A 107 -5.04 11.72 -7.19
N HIS A 108 -5.08 11.00 -6.07
CA HIS A 108 -5.19 11.61 -4.73
C HIS A 108 -3.91 12.33 -4.31
N LYS A 109 -4.04 13.30 -3.39
CA LYS A 109 -2.91 14.06 -2.84
C LYS A 109 -2.32 13.39 -1.59
N GLY A 110 -3.16 12.71 -0.83
CA GLY A 110 -2.77 12.04 0.41
C GLY A 110 -3.99 11.56 1.18
N ASN A 111 -3.80 11.30 2.47
CA ASN A 111 -4.87 10.87 3.37
C ASN A 111 -4.69 11.49 4.75
N THR A 112 -5.80 11.86 5.37
CA THR A 112 -5.89 12.16 6.79
C THR A 112 -6.24 10.89 7.56
N PHE A 113 -5.58 10.69 8.68
CA PHE A 113 -5.73 9.53 9.54
C PHE A 113 -6.20 9.97 10.92
N THR A 114 -7.15 9.22 11.46
CA THR A 114 -7.45 9.21 12.90
C THR A 114 -7.28 7.77 13.38
N ILE A 115 -6.28 7.52 14.23
CA ILE A 115 -5.92 6.18 14.66
C ILE A 115 -5.96 6.10 16.19
N ILE A 116 -6.68 5.12 16.73
CA ILE A 116 -6.62 4.77 18.14
C ILE A 116 -5.54 3.70 18.32
N VAL A 117 -4.55 4.01 19.16
CA VAL A 117 -3.51 3.07 19.56
C VAL A 117 -3.81 2.59 20.97
N ARG A 118 -4.04 1.27 21.10
CA ARG A 118 -4.52 0.58 22.30
C ARG A 118 -3.44 -0.24 22.99
N SER A 119 -3.77 -0.73 24.19
CA SER A 119 -2.93 -1.62 25.01
C SER A 119 -1.58 -1.00 25.41
N LEU A 120 -1.52 0.31 25.57
CA LEU A 120 -0.30 1.03 25.91
C LEU A 120 0.11 0.79 27.36
N THR A 121 1.39 0.48 27.56
CA THR A 121 2.06 0.49 28.87
C THR A 121 2.67 1.86 29.15
N GLU A 122 3.05 2.13 30.40
CA GLU A 122 3.84 3.33 30.73
C GLU A 122 5.14 3.39 29.91
N GLU A 123 5.85 2.27 29.73
CA GLU A 123 7.05 2.20 28.87
C GLU A 123 6.75 2.64 27.42
N THR A 124 5.59 2.23 26.88
CA THR A 124 5.18 2.60 25.52
C THR A 124 4.87 4.09 25.42
N LEU A 125 4.26 4.66 26.47
CA LEU A 125 3.96 6.10 26.56
C LEU A 125 5.23 6.95 26.70
N GLU A 126 6.19 6.51 27.51
CA GLU A 126 7.49 7.18 27.61
C GLU A 126 8.23 7.19 26.26
N ARG A 127 8.21 6.06 25.55
CA ARG A 127 8.78 5.95 24.21
C ARG A 127 8.10 6.87 23.22
N MET A 128 6.77 6.91 23.21
CA MET A 128 5.98 7.86 22.41
C MET A 128 6.39 9.31 22.69
N GLY A 129 6.59 9.68 23.96
CA GLY A 129 7.03 11.02 24.35
C GLY A 129 8.40 11.40 23.77
N LYS A 130 9.34 10.46 23.71
CA LYS A 130 10.69 10.66 23.15
C LYS A 130 10.71 10.68 21.62
N ASN A 131 9.77 9.97 20.97
CA ASN A 131 9.76 9.76 19.52
C ASN A 131 8.75 10.63 18.76
N ARG A 132 8.18 11.66 19.40
CA ARG A 132 7.36 12.66 18.71
C ARG A 132 8.18 13.34 17.61
N THR A 133 7.73 13.23 16.36
CA THR A 133 8.49 13.71 15.21
C THR A 133 7.59 14.36 14.16
N LYS A 134 8.13 15.34 13.43
CA LYS A 134 7.48 15.96 12.27
C LYS A 134 7.69 15.18 10.97
N ARG A 135 8.59 14.18 10.99
CA ARG A 135 8.89 13.32 9.83
C ARG A 135 9.33 11.93 10.28
N PHE A 136 9.16 10.93 9.43
CA PHE A 136 9.61 9.57 9.72
C PHE A 136 10.23 8.92 8.48
N VAL A 137 11.02 7.87 8.67
CA VAL A 137 11.62 7.14 7.54
C VAL A 137 10.50 6.44 6.77
N ASN A 138 10.41 6.70 5.47
CA ASN A 138 9.27 6.29 4.63
C ASN A 138 9.37 4.84 4.15
N THR A 139 9.68 3.92 5.07
CA THR A 139 9.83 2.48 4.84
C THR A 139 8.56 1.84 4.30
N PHE A 140 8.74 0.73 3.59
CA PHE A 140 7.63 -0.18 3.26
C PHE A 140 7.37 -1.08 4.47
N GLY A 141 6.12 -1.17 4.90
CA GLY A 141 5.72 -2.00 6.04
C GLY A 141 5.59 -3.49 5.72
N PRO A 142 5.38 -4.34 6.74
CA PRO A 142 5.31 -5.80 6.59
C PRO A 142 4.28 -6.29 5.57
N GLN A 143 3.17 -5.56 5.40
CA GLN A 143 2.13 -5.91 4.44
C GLN A 143 2.64 -5.91 2.98
N ARG A 144 3.74 -5.20 2.68
CA ARG A 144 4.38 -5.21 1.36
C ARG A 144 5.13 -6.52 1.08
N PHE A 145 5.63 -7.17 2.12
CA PHE A 145 6.51 -8.33 1.99
C PHE A 145 5.76 -9.66 2.18
N SER A 146 4.63 -9.65 2.88
CA SER A 146 3.80 -10.83 3.14
C SER A 146 4.67 -12.03 3.56
N LEU A 147 4.39 -13.25 3.05
CA LEU A 147 5.20 -14.45 3.29
C LEU A 147 6.63 -14.28 2.77
N ASP A 148 6.84 -14.57 1.49
CA ASP A 148 8.17 -14.56 0.85
C ASP A 148 8.19 -13.69 -0.41
N ASN A 149 7.32 -12.67 -0.51
CA ASN A 149 7.14 -11.95 -1.78
C ASN A 149 8.44 -11.35 -2.31
N ALA A 150 9.26 -10.78 -1.43
CA ALA A 150 10.56 -10.23 -1.81
C ALA A 150 11.55 -11.33 -2.23
N LYS A 151 11.51 -12.52 -1.62
CA LYS A 151 12.38 -13.64 -2.00
C LYS A 151 11.98 -14.21 -3.36
N VAL A 152 10.69 -14.41 -3.60
CA VAL A 152 10.15 -14.77 -4.91
C VAL A 152 10.55 -13.73 -5.96
N GLY A 153 10.40 -12.45 -5.64
CA GLY A 153 10.83 -11.34 -6.50
C GLY A 153 12.32 -11.38 -6.84
N LYS A 154 13.17 -11.67 -5.85
CA LYS A 154 14.62 -11.83 -6.04
C LYS A 154 14.92 -12.91 -7.07
N HIS A 155 14.35 -14.10 -6.91
CA HIS A 155 14.54 -15.21 -7.84
C HIS A 155 14.05 -14.88 -9.26
N ILE A 156 12.88 -14.24 -9.39
CA ILE A 156 12.36 -13.78 -10.70
C ILE A 156 13.33 -12.79 -11.38
N ILE A 157 13.87 -11.83 -10.62
CA ILE A 157 14.82 -10.83 -11.13
C ILE A 157 16.12 -11.50 -11.59
N LYS A 158 16.66 -12.40 -10.77
CA LYS A 158 17.87 -13.20 -11.07
C LYS A 158 17.67 -14.28 -12.14
N LYS A 159 16.45 -14.43 -12.69
CA LYS A 159 16.08 -15.46 -13.68
C LYS A 159 16.17 -16.90 -13.14
N GLU A 160 16.16 -17.03 -11.82
CA GLU A 160 16.07 -18.28 -11.05
C GLU A 160 14.59 -18.70 -10.96
N PHE A 161 13.95 -18.92 -12.12
CA PHE A 161 12.50 -19.12 -12.20
C PHE A 161 12.03 -20.41 -11.50
N LYS A 162 12.89 -21.44 -11.48
CA LYS A 162 12.58 -22.73 -10.84
C LYS A 162 12.48 -22.55 -9.32
N GLU A 163 13.39 -21.78 -8.74
CA GLU A 163 13.45 -21.45 -7.33
C GLU A 163 12.24 -20.60 -6.92
N ALA A 164 11.85 -19.63 -7.77
CA ALA A 164 10.64 -18.83 -7.56
C ALA A 164 9.38 -19.72 -7.52
N VAL A 165 9.26 -20.65 -8.47
CA VAL A 165 8.15 -21.62 -8.53
C VAL A 165 8.15 -22.57 -7.34
N GLU A 166 9.31 -23.04 -6.89
CA GLU A 166 9.42 -23.93 -5.74
C GLU A 166 8.96 -23.24 -4.45
N LEU A 167 9.33 -21.98 -4.25
CA LEU A 167 8.85 -21.17 -3.12
C LEU A 167 7.33 -20.99 -3.17
N LEU A 168 6.79 -20.60 -4.33
CA LEU A 168 5.34 -20.38 -4.49
C LEU A 168 4.54 -21.67 -4.33
N SER A 169 5.09 -22.81 -4.74
CA SER A 169 4.43 -24.12 -4.62
C SER A 169 4.20 -24.52 -3.16
N LYS A 170 5.05 -24.03 -2.23
CA LYS A 170 4.94 -24.26 -0.78
C LYS A 170 3.86 -23.40 -0.12
N HIS A 171 3.40 -22.34 -0.79
CA HIS A 171 2.40 -21.42 -0.22
C HIS A 171 0.97 -21.96 -0.44
N PRO A 172 0.08 -21.80 0.55
CA PRO A 172 -1.33 -22.15 0.38
C PRO A 172 -2.05 -21.08 -0.45
N GLY A 173 -2.98 -21.49 -1.30
CA GLY A 173 -3.84 -20.57 -2.04
C GLY A 173 -4.19 -21.04 -3.44
N ARG A 174 -5.21 -20.39 -4.03
CA ARG A 174 -5.75 -20.74 -5.36
C ARG A 174 -4.78 -20.40 -6.49
N LEU A 175 -4.03 -19.31 -6.34
CA LEU A 175 -3.05 -18.89 -7.35
C LEU A 175 -1.85 -19.84 -7.37
N GLU A 176 -1.40 -20.21 -6.19
CA GLU A 176 -0.34 -21.17 -5.94
C GLU A 176 -0.73 -22.58 -6.42
N GLU A 177 -2.02 -22.93 -6.34
CA GLU A 177 -2.55 -24.18 -6.90
C GLU A 177 -2.42 -24.22 -8.43
N SER A 178 -2.62 -23.10 -9.13
CA SER A 178 -2.42 -23.06 -10.59
C SER A 178 -0.96 -23.37 -10.97
N ILE A 179 0.00 -22.88 -10.18
CA ILE A 179 1.43 -23.17 -10.35
C ILE A 179 1.70 -24.67 -10.13
N ARG A 180 1.18 -25.24 -9.02
CA ARG A 180 1.35 -26.66 -8.70
C ARG A 180 0.80 -27.56 -9.81
N GLN A 181 -0.38 -27.23 -10.33
CA GLN A 181 -1.02 -27.98 -11.41
C GLN A 181 -0.21 -27.89 -12.71
N HIS A 182 0.29 -26.70 -13.06
CA HIS A 182 1.13 -26.52 -14.25
C HIS A 182 2.40 -27.36 -14.17
N ILE A 183 3.13 -27.29 -13.06
CA ILE A 183 4.39 -28.03 -12.89
C ILE A 183 4.15 -29.55 -12.84
N LYS A 184 3.01 -30.01 -12.31
CA LYS A 184 2.65 -31.43 -12.36
C LYS A 184 2.52 -31.94 -13.80
N GLN A 185 2.02 -31.11 -14.71
CA GLN A 185 1.84 -31.45 -16.13
C GLN A 185 3.11 -31.18 -16.97
N HIS A 186 3.86 -30.14 -16.60
CA HIS A 186 5.05 -29.66 -17.31
C HIS A 186 6.20 -29.40 -16.31
N PRO A 187 6.90 -30.46 -15.83
CA PRO A 187 7.86 -30.35 -14.72
C PRO A 187 9.05 -29.38 -14.94
N ASN A 188 9.39 -29.11 -16.19
CA ASN A 188 10.53 -28.26 -16.56
C ASN A 188 10.11 -26.86 -17.05
N ASP A 189 8.82 -26.52 -17.00
CA ASP A 189 8.30 -25.24 -17.52
C ASP A 189 8.00 -24.23 -16.40
N ALA A 190 9.05 -23.74 -15.75
CA ALA A 190 8.91 -22.75 -14.68
C ALA A 190 8.37 -21.40 -15.18
N ILE A 191 8.69 -21.01 -16.42
CA ILE A 191 8.22 -19.76 -17.01
C ILE A 191 6.71 -19.85 -17.27
N GLY A 192 6.25 -20.92 -17.90
CA GLY A 192 4.81 -21.15 -18.12
C GLY A 192 4.05 -21.23 -16.81
N ALA A 193 4.62 -21.88 -15.79
CA ALA A 193 4.02 -21.93 -14.46
C ALA A 193 3.85 -20.54 -13.84
N LEU A 194 4.84 -19.66 -13.94
CA LEU A 194 4.70 -18.26 -13.49
C LEU A 194 3.66 -17.50 -14.32
N GLN A 195 3.56 -17.77 -15.62
CA GLN A 195 2.61 -17.11 -16.52
C GLN A 195 1.15 -17.52 -16.28
N THR A 196 0.87 -18.58 -15.51
CA THR A 196 -0.50 -18.87 -15.05
C THR A 196 -1.02 -17.81 -14.08
N LEU A 197 -0.12 -17.10 -13.39
CA LEU A 197 -0.48 -16.04 -12.48
C LEU A 197 -0.92 -14.78 -13.22
N PRO A 198 -1.92 -14.03 -12.70
CA PRO A 198 -2.25 -12.73 -13.23
C PRO A 198 -1.05 -11.79 -13.20
N ARG A 199 -0.87 -11.01 -14.27
CA ARG A 199 0.22 -10.02 -14.43
C ARG A 199 0.47 -9.17 -13.18
N ARG A 200 -0.60 -8.73 -12.51
CA ARG A 200 -0.54 -7.88 -11.32
C ARG A 200 0.11 -8.58 -10.12
N ILE A 201 -0.05 -9.89 -10.00
CA ILE A 201 0.54 -10.71 -8.93
C ILE A 201 2.03 -10.95 -9.21
N LEU A 202 2.41 -11.25 -10.45
CA LEU A 202 3.83 -11.34 -10.81
C LEU A 202 4.57 -10.03 -10.55
N MET A 203 3.96 -8.90 -10.94
CA MET A 203 4.51 -7.57 -10.68
C MET A 203 4.62 -7.30 -9.17
N LEU A 204 3.70 -7.81 -8.34
CA LEU A 204 3.77 -7.66 -6.88
C LEU A 204 5.07 -8.23 -6.32
N TYR A 205 5.48 -9.44 -6.72
CA TYR A 205 6.73 -10.04 -6.24
C TYR A 205 7.95 -9.19 -6.61
N ILE A 206 8.01 -8.75 -7.86
CA ILE A 206 9.08 -7.91 -8.39
C ILE A 206 9.19 -6.59 -7.59
N VAL A 207 8.07 -5.87 -7.41
CA VAL A 207 8.08 -4.61 -6.65
C VAL A 207 8.30 -4.83 -5.15
N SER A 208 7.93 -5.99 -4.60
CA SER A 208 8.27 -6.35 -3.21
C SER A 208 9.78 -6.51 -3.02
N TYR A 209 10.52 -7.03 -4.00
CA TYR A 209 11.99 -7.04 -3.92
C TYR A 209 12.60 -5.64 -4.07
N GLN A 210 12.07 -4.78 -4.97
CA GLN A 210 12.49 -3.37 -5.02
C GLN A 210 12.28 -2.67 -3.66
N SER A 211 11.13 -2.88 -3.03
CA SER A 211 10.82 -2.34 -1.70
C SER A 211 11.77 -2.87 -0.62
N TYR A 212 12.23 -4.12 -0.74
CA TYR A 212 13.18 -4.73 0.18
C TYR A 212 14.54 -4.03 0.08
N LEU A 213 15.08 -3.90 -1.14
CA LEU A 213 16.31 -3.15 -1.38
C LEU A 213 16.20 -1.71 -0.89
N TRP A 214 15.07 -1.05 -1.18
CA TRP A 214 14.82 0.32 -0.75
C TRP A 214 14.85 0.47 0.78
N ASN A 215 14.25 -0.48 1.51
CA ASN A 215 14.30 -0.46 2.98
C ASN A 215 15.73 -0.61 3.52
N ILE A 216 16.60 -1.40 2.86
CA ILE A 216 18.02 -1.49 3.22
C ILE A 216 18.70 -0.13 3.02
N PHE A 217 18.49 0.51 1.87
CA PHE A 217 19.06 1.84 1.60
C PHE A 217 18.56 2.88 2.61
N ALA A 218 17.26 2.92 2.86
CA ALA A 218 16.67 3.86 3.80
C ALA A 218 17.16 3.65 5.24
N ALA A 219 17.39 2.40 5.65
CA ALA A 219 17.92 2.09 6.97
C ALA A 219 19.35 2.65 7.18
N HIS A 220 20.17 2.67 6.13
CA HIS A 220 21.50 3.27 6.18
C HIS A 220 21.43 4.79 6.33
N PHE A 221 20.54 5.45 5.57
CA PHE A 221 20.40 6.91 5.58
C PHE A 221 19.40 7.45 6.62
N LYS A 222 18.85 6.63 7.52
CA LYS A 222 17.76 7.02 8.43
C LYS A 222 18.06 8.23 9.33
N ASN A 223 19.32 8.51 9.61
CA ASN A 223 19.77 9.63 10.45
C ASN A 223 20.18 10.87 9.64
N HIS A 224 19.98 10.86 8.32
CA HIS A 224 20.37 11.96 7.45
C HIS A 224 19.60 13.25 7.81
N SER A 225 20.29 14.38 7.78
CA SER A 225 19.71 15.67 8.19
C SER A 225 18.64 16.13 7.21
N THR A 226 18.91 16.02 5.90
CA THR A 226 17.98 16.41 4.83
C THR A 226 17.25 15.21 4.22
N ASN A 227 16.18 15.48 3.47
CA ASN A 227 15.43 14.45 2.76
C ASN A 227 16.14 14.04 1.48
N LEU A 228 16.51 12.77 1.40
CA LEU A 228 17.18 12.20 0.23
C LEU A 228 16.17 11.54 -0.72
N SER A 229 16.47 11.56 -2.01
CA SER A 229 15.76 10.78 -3.02
C SER A 229 16.46 9.42 -3.17
N ILE A 230 15.85 8.37 -2.63
CA ILE A 230 16.42 7.01 -2.62
C ILE A 230 15.82 6.19 -3.77
N PRO A 231 16.62 5.49 -4.58
CA PRO A 231 16.14 4.77 -5.76
C PRO A 231 15.33 3.52 -5.39
N LEU A 232 14.20 3.35 -6.07
CA LEU A 232 13.55 2.06 -6.27
C LEU A 232 14.16 1.45 -7.53
N VAL A 233 15.13 0.55 -7.32
CA VAL A 233 16.04 0.04 -8.36
C VAL A 233 15.29 -0.67 -9.49
N GLY A 234 15.63 -0.35 -10.73
CA GLY A 234 15.17 -0.97 -11.95
C GLY A 234 16.23 -0.80 -13.06
N PHE A 235 15.90 -1.19 -14.29
CA PHE A 235 16.89 -1.28 -15.37
C PHE A 235 17.43 0.06 -15.87
N ASP A 236 16.73 1.15 -15.62
CA ASP A 236 17.05 2.51 -16.03
C ASP A 236 17.21 3.43 -14.80
N THR A 237 17.68 2.87 -13.69
CA THR A 237 17.90 3.64 -12.46
C THR A 237 19.09 4.57 -12.60
N GLN A 238 18.83 5.87 -12.47
CA GLN A 238 19.85 6.89 -12.45
C GLN A 238 20.24 7.24 -11.01
N LEU A 239 21.54 7.14 -10.71
CA LEU A 239 22.10 7.43 -9.39
C LEU A 239 22.81 8.78 -9.42
N VAL A 240 22.07 9.85 -9.10
CA VAL A 240 22.55 11.23 -9.18
C VAL A 240 23.35 11.66 -7.94
N ASN A 241 22.96 11.20 -6.75
CA ASN A 241 23.65 11.52 -5.51
C ASN A 241 24.78 10.51 -5.26
N GLU A 242 26.02 10.98 -5.16
CA GLU A 242 27.21 10.11 -5.05
C GLU A 242 27.27 9.30 -3.74
N GLU A 243 26.78 9.85 -2.63
CA GLU A 243 26.71 9.13 -1.35
C GLU A 243 25.72 7.96 -1.43
N VAL A 244 24.52 8.23 -1.97
CA VAL A 244 23.49 7.20 -2.21
C VAL A 244 24.01 6.17 -3.21
N LYS A 245 24.69 6.60 -4.27
CA LYS A 245 25.23 5.74 -5.31
C LYS A 245 26.22 4.71 -4.77
N ALA A 246 27.19 5.15 -3.96
CA ALA A 246 28.20 4.28 -3.39
C ALA A 246 27.56 3.13 -2.58
N PHE A 247 26.61 3.46 -1.71
CA PHE A 247 25.93 2.46 -0.88
C PHE A 247 25.00 1.53 -1.68
N VAL A 248 24.28 2.08 -2.67
CA VAL A 248 23.40 1.26 -3.54
C VAL A 248 24.22 0.22 -4.30
N LEU A 249 25.34 0.60 -4.91
CA LEU A 249 26.20 -0.33 -5.65
C LEU A 249 26.76 -1.43 -4.73
N GLN A 250 27.21 -1.08 -3.52
CA GLN A 250 27.69 -2.05 -2.54
C GLN A 250 26.61 -3.08 -2.16
N VAL A 251 25.38 -2.63 -1.90
CA VAL A 251 24.28 -3.53 -1.55
C VAL A 251 23.89 -4.40 -2.75
N MET A 252 23.87 -3.84 -3.96
CA MET A 252 23.57 -4.60 -5.18
C MET A 252 24.60 -5.72 -5.44
N GLU A 253 25.89 -5.44 -5.24
CA GLU A 253 26.95 -6.43 -5.29
C GLU A 253 26.74 -7.54 -4.24
N ARG A 254 26.49 -7.16 -2.98
CA ARG A 254 26.22 -8.13 -1.90
C ARG A 254 25.00 -9.01 -2.19
N GLU A 255 23.96 -8.43 -2.79
CA GLU A 255 22.75 -9.15 -3.15
C GLU A 255 22.91 -10.04 -4.39
N GLY A 256 23.99 -9.84 -5.16
CA GLY A 256 24.27 -10.54 -6.40
C GLY A 256 23.29 -10.16 -7.52
N VAL A 257 22.91 -8.87 -7.60
CA VAL A 257 21.93 -8.34 -8.56
C VAL A 257 22.47 -7.08 -9.22
N SER A 258 22.25 -6.94 -10.52
CA SER A 258 22.58 -5.77 -11.34
C SER A 258 21.31 -5.03 -11.79
N PHE A 259 21.46 -3.79 -12.27
CA PHE A 259 20.33 -3.05 -12.85
C PHE A 259 19.72 -3.78 -14.05
N ARG A 260 20.54 -4.44 -14.87
CA ARG A 260 20.09 -5.16 -16.06
C ARG A 260 19.20 -6.36 -15.74
N ASP A 261 19.30 -6.94 -14.54
CA ASP A 261 18.47 -8.09 -14.14
C ASP A 261 16.98 -7.71 -14.03
N PHE A 262 16.69 -6.42 -13.83
CA PHE A 262 15.33 -5.88 -13.85
C PHE A 262 14.72 -5.80 -15.27
N LEU A 263 15.49 -6.14 -16.32
CA LEU A 263 14.96 -6.50 -17.63
C LEU A 263 14.57 -7.98 -17.62
N ILE A 264 13.26 -8.25 -17.60
CA ILE A 264 12.71 -9.60 -17.55
C ILE A 264 12.03 -9.88 -18.89
N ARG A 265 12.80 -10.28 -19.89
CA ARG A 265 12.30 -10.50 -21.26
C ARG A 265 11.52 -11.81 -21.40
N GLN A 266 11.79 -12.78 -20.53
CA GLN A 266 11.14 -14.08 -20.47
C GLN A 266 9.69 -14.00 -19.96
N LEU A 267 9.35 -12.94 -19.23
CA LEU A 267 8.01 -12.68 -18.71
C LEU A 267 7.46 -11.39 -19.31
N THR A 268 6.40 -11.50 -20.09
CA THR A 268 5.83 -10.39 -20.86
C THR A 268 5.51 -9.18 -19.98
N ASN A 269 6.08 -8.03 -20.33
CA ASN A 269 5.84 -6.74 -19.67
C ASN A 269 6.11 -6.72 -18.15
N MET A 270 7.09 -7.51 -17.69
CA MET A 270 7.55 -7.56 -16.29
C MET A 270 8.79 -6.68 -16.00
N SER A 271 9.39 -6.07 -17.02
CA SER A 271 10.55 -5.20 -16.83
C SER A 271 10.16 -3.89 -16.14
N ILE A 272 10.99 -3.41 -15.22
CA ILE A 272 10.75 -2.17 -14.46
C ILE A 272 11.93 -1.20 -14.62
N ALA A 273 11.65 0.03 -15.06
CA ALA A 273 12.69 1.05 -15.27
C ALA A 273 13.33 1.49 -13.95
N GLY A 274 12.57 1.42 -12.85
CA GLY A 274 12.94 2.01 -11.58
C GLY A 274 12.35 3.41 -11.43
N THR A 275 12.41 3.93 -10.22
CA THR A 275 11.93 5.27 -9.88
C THR A 275 12.64 5.73 -8.61
N THR A 276 12.20 6.84 -8.03
CA THR A 276 12.75 7.35 -6.78
C THR A 276 11.67 7.53 -5.73
N ARG A 277 12.06 7.45 -4.46
CA ARG A 277 11.17 7.67 -3.32
C ARG A 277 11.92 8.45 -2.23
N SER A 278 11.25 9.44 -1.66
CA SER A 278 11.79 10.25 -0.58
C SER A 278 12.07 9.41 0.66
N LEU A 279 13.24 9.59 1.25
CA LEU A 279 13.71 8.95 2.47
C LEU A 279 12.77 9.23 3.65
N PHE A 280 12.42 10.50 3.83
CA PHE A 280 11.52 10.94 4.89
C PHE A 280 10.14 11.32 4.33
N MET A 281 9.10 10.96 5.08
CA MET A 281 7.75 11.47 4.90
C MET A 281 7.47 12.50 5.99
N GLU A 282 7.08 13.70 5.58
CA GLU A 282 6.61 14.74 6.50
C GLU A 282 5.21 14.42 6.99
N VAL A 283 4.99 14.59 8.29
CA VAL A 283 3.70 14.41 8.96
C VAL A 283 3.10 15.78 9.21
N LYS A 284 1.97 16.07 8.58
CA LYS A 284 1.27 17.34 8.76
C LYS A 284 0.15 17.19 9.79
N ASN A 285 -0.12 18.26 10.54
CA ASN A 285 -1.18 18.31 11.54
C ASN A 285 -1.11 17.15 12.54
N PHE A 286 0.10 16.81 13.00
CA PHE A 286 0.30 15.67 13.88
C PHE A 286 -0.07 16.00 15.32
N ASP A 287 -1.19 15.45 15.77
CA ASP A 287 -1.69 15.54 17.13
C ASP A 287 -1.77 14.16 17.79
N ILE A 288 -1.52 14.14 19.10
CA ILE A 288 -1.68 12.94 19.93
C ILE A 288 -2.45 13.36 21.18
N SER A 289 -3.60 12.74 21.42
CA SER A 289 -4.41 13.00 22.60
C SER A 289 -3.68 12.66 23.89
N VAL A 290 -4.17 13.20 25.00
CA VAL A 290 -3.78 12.72 26.33
C VAL A 290 -4.07 11.21 26.46
N PRO A 291 -3.23 10.44 27.18
CA PRO A 291 -3.51 9.03 27.43
C PRO A 291 -4.77 8.83 28.27
N GLU A 292 -5.66 7.98 27.79
CA GLU A 292 -6.91 7.62 28.45
C GLU A 292 -6.89 6.15 28.85
N LYS A 293 -7.78 5.75 29.76
CA LYS A 293 -7.98 4.33 30.10
C LYS A 293 -8.44 3.58 28.84
N ASP A 294 -7.81 2.44 28.58
CA ASP A 294 -8.26 1.53 27.53
C ASP A 294 -9.39 0.65 28.06
N GLU A 295 -10.58 0.80 27.49
CA GLU A 295 -11.76 0.00 27.81
C GLU A 295 -11.61 -1.46 27.40
N THR A 296 -10.67 -1.77 26.50
CA THR A 296 -10.45 -3.14 25.98
C THR A 296 -9.37 -3.91 26.74
N ALA A 297 -8.62 -3.24 27.63
CA ALA A 297 -7.49 -3.86 28.32
C ALA A 297 -7.28 -3.29 29.73
N VAL A 298 -7.46 -4.14 30.75
CA VAL A 298 -7.32 -3.76 32.17
C VAL A 298 -5.92 -3.23 32.45
N GLY A 299 -5.84 -2.06 33.11
CA GLY A 299 -4.58 -1.42 33.49
C GLY A 299 -3.78 -0.85 32.31
N ARG A 300 -4.31 -0.88 31.08
CA ARG A 300 -3.68 -0.29 29.91
C ARG A 300 -4.31 1.04 29.54
N LYS A 301 -3.57 1.81 28.75
CA LYS A 301 -4.00 3.11 28.22
C LYS A 301 -4.16 3.05 26.70
N LYS A 302 -4.89 4.01 26.15
CA LYS A 302 -4.99 4.27 24.72
C LYS A 302 -4.71 5.74 24.43
N VAL A 303 -4.31 6.04 23.20
CA VAL A 303 -4.22 7.41 22.68
C VAL A 303 -4.86 7.48 21.29
N LYS A 304 -5.35 8.66 20.93
CA LYS A 304 -5.79 9.00 19.57
C LYS A 304 -4.67 9.76 18.87
N LEU A 305 -4.35 9.36 17.65
CA LEU A 305 -3.47 10.06 16.73
C LEU A 305 -4.29 10.71 15.62
N GLU A 306 -4.01 11.96 15.29
CA GLU A 306 -4.57 12.64 14.13
C GLU A 306 -3.44 13.24 13.31
N PHE A 307 -3.41 12.98 11.99
CA PHE A 307 -2.38 13.50 11.11
C PHE A 307 -2.74 13.35 9.62
N TYR A 308 -2.01 14.06 8.77
CA TYR A 308 -2.05 13.92 7.32
C TYR A 308 -0.72 13.39 6.78
N LEU A 309 -0.79 12.45 5.83
CA LEU A 309 0.34 11.98 5.05
C LEU A 309 0.08 12.19 3.55
N GLY A 310 1.14 12.56 2.82
CA GLY A 310 1.13 12.54 1.37
C GLY A 310 1.00 11.12 0.80
N LYS A 311 0.69 11.02 -0.49
CA LYS A 311 0.61 9.72 -1.18
C LYS A 311 1.93 8.94 -1.10
N GLY A 312 1.80 7.62 -1.14
CA GLY A 312 2.94 6.71 -1.14
C GLY A 312 3.54 6.42 0.25
N SER A 313 2.92 6.88 1.34
CA SER A 313 3.34 6.53 2.70
C SER A 313 2.35 5.59 3.40
N TYR A 314 2.79 4.97 4.49
CA TYR A 314 2.01 4.05 5.30
C TYR A 314 1.85 4.61 6.71
N ALA A 315 0.61 4.86 7.14
CA ALA A 315 0.33 5.33 8.50
C ALA A 315 0.83 4.36 9.58
N THR A 316 0.80 3.05 9.30
CA THR A 316 1.34 2.02 10.19
C THR A 316 2.82 2.20 10.47
N GLU A 317 3.59 2.74 9.52
CA GLU A 317 5.03 2.98 9.71
C GLU A 317 5.31 4.18 10.61
N LEU A 318 4.45 5.22 10.56
CA LEU A 318 4.51 6.31 11.53
C LEU A 318 4.22 5.78 12.93
N VAL A 319 3.14 5.01 13.11
CA VAL A 319 2.78 4.42 14.41
C VAL A 319 3.93 3.54 14.92
N ARG A 320 4.49 2.67 14.08
CA ARG A 320 5.62 1.81 14.44
C ARG A 320 6.86 2.59 14.89
N GLN A 321 7.19 3.68 14.22
CA GLN A 321 8.36 4.48 14.60
C GLN A 321 8.14 5.31 15.88
N VAL A 322 6.89 5.72 16.16
CA VAL A 322 6.56 6.44 17.40
C VAL A 322 6.46 5.48 18.59
N PHE A 323 5.78 4.35 18.44
CA PHE A 323 5.40 3.45 19.54
C PHE A 323 6.27 2.18 19.65
N GLY A 324 7.06 1.84 18.65
CA GLY A 324 7.87 0.61 18.62
C GLY A 324 7.21 -0.53 17.84
N GLN A 325 7.32 -1.76 18.33
CA GLN A 325 6.69 -2.92 17.66
C GLN A 325 5.21 -3.06 18.05
N ASP A 326 4.38 -3.31 17.04
CA ASP A 326 2.99 -3.76 17.18
C ASP A 326 2.92 -5.19 17.75
N GLY A 327 1.77 -5.51 18.34
CA GLY A 327 1.47 -6.84 18.88
C GLY A 327 0.65 -7.74 17.98
#